data_AF-A0A2N0FQR1-F1
#
_entry.id   AF-A0A2N0FQR1-F1
#
_cell.length_a   1.000
_cell.length_b   1.000
_cell.length_c   1.000
_cell.angle_alpha   90.00
_cell.angle_beta   90.00
_cell.angle_gamma   90.00
#
_symmetry.space_group_name_H-M   'P 1'
#
loop_
_entity.id
_entity.type
_entity.pdbx_description
1 polymer ?
#
loop_
_entity_poly.entity_id
_entity_poly.type
_entity_poly.pdbx_seq_one_letter_code
_entity_poly.pdbx_strand_id
1 'polypeptide(L)'
;MHFAIIILASIVGTILMTAFSQLLAVLTGHKFNEAHLLNALFNNAVNSNSDISKNDIRGWSIHLLIGLIMVLGLWVFYHFDICGKNLLTGVILGFFAGIIGVIGWSVLFYLHDTPPKINLTYFYIQLIFAHVVFSITVFALFRFFY
;
A
#
# COMPACT_ATOMS: atom_id res chain seq x y z
N MET A 1 20.57 9.50 10.38
CA MET A 1 19.95 10.26 9.28
C MET A 1 19.15 9.35 8.34
N HIS A 2 19.77 8.31 7.77
CA HIS A 2 19.12 7.40 6.81
C HIS A 2 17.84 6.70 7.31
N PHE A 3 17.85 6.20 8.56
CA PHE A 3 16.69 5.51 9.14
C PHE A 3 15.46 6.42 9.32
N ALA A 4 15.67 7.68 9.72
CA ALA A 4 14.58 8.65 9.85
C ALA A 4 13.91 8.95 8.51
N ILE A 5 14.70 9.02 7.42
CA ILE A 5 14.18 9.24 6.06
C ILE A 5 13.38 8.02 5.59
N ILE A 6 13.81 6.81 5.92
CA ILE A 6 13.05 5.58 5.60
C ILE A 6 11.68 5.59 6.29
N ILE A 7 11.64 5.93 7.58
CA ILE A 7 10.38 6.04 8.33
C ILE A 7 9.48 7.13 7.72
N LEU A 8 10.04 8.31 7.45
CA LEU A 8 9.30 9.42 6.84
C LEU A 8 8.73 9.02 5.47
N ALA A 9 9.56 8.41 4.62
CA ALA A 9 9.15 7.97 3.29
C ALA A 9 8.08 6.87 3.33
N SER A 10 8.15 5.97 4.32
CA SER A 10 7.11 4.97 4.56
C SER A 10 5.78 5.62 4.93
N ILE A 11 5.77 6.53 5.90
CA ILE A 11 4.54 7.18 6.35
C ILE A 11 3.95 8.03 5.22
N VAL A 12 4.75 8.92 4.62
CA VAL A 12 4.28 9.85 3.57
C VAL A 12 3.85 9.07 2.33
N GLY A 13 4.62 8.07 1.91
CA GLY A 13 4.30 7.21 0.78
C GLY A 13 2.97 6.49 0.98
N THR A 14 2.77 5.83 2.13
CA THR A 14 1.53 5.09 2.42
C THR A 14 0.32 6.03 2.51
N ILE A 15 0.48 7.22 3.12
CA ILE A 15 -0.59 8.22 3.20
C ILE A 15 -0.97 8.72 1.80
N LEU A 16 0.00 9.11 0.95
CA LEU A 16 -0.30 9.61 -0.39
C LEU A 16 -0.91 8.53 -1.29
N MET A 17 -0.44 7.29 -1.19
CA MET A 17 -1.05 6.13 -1.85
C MET A 17 -2.51 5.94 -1.41
N THR A 18 -2.78 6.00 -0.10
CA THR A 18 -4.14 5.83 0.41
C THR A 18 -5.04 7.01 0.03
N ALA A 19 -4.51 8.23 0.02
CA ALA A 19 -5.21 9.42 -0.45
C ALA A 19 -5.58 9.30 -1.94
N PHE A 20 -4.68 8.75 -2.75
CA PHE A 20 -4.98 8.41 -4.15
C PHE A 20 -6.12 7.38 -4.25
N SER A 21 -6.08 6.28 -3.49
CA SER A 21 -7.15 5.28 -3.45
C SER A 21 -8.49 5.89 -3.01
N GLN A 22 -8.47 6.81 -2.05
CA GLN A 22 -9.67 7.53 -1.59
C GLN A 22 -10.23 8.48 -2.65
N LEU A 23 -9.36 9.22 -3.35
CA LEU A 23 -9.77 10.08 -4.46
C LEU A 23 -10.46 9.25 -5.56
N LEU A 24 -9.86 8.13 -5.96
CA LEU A 24 -10.47 7.24 -6.94
C LEU A 24 -11.78 6.63 -6.44
N ALA A 25 -11.89 6.31 -5.14
CA ALA A 25 -13.12 5.81 -4.55
C ALA A 25 -14.26 6.83 -4.67
N VAL A 26 -13.98 8.11 -4.44
CA VAL A 26 -14.96 9.20 -4.62
C VAL A 26 -15.36 9.36 -6.08
N LEU A 27 -14.40 9.28 -7.01
CA LEU A 27 -14.65 9.47 -8.45
C LEU A 27 -15.40 8.30 -9.09
N THR A 28 -15.18 7.07 -8.63
CA THR A 28 -15.75 5.85 -9.24
C THR A 28 -16.91 5.25 -8.45
N GLY A 29 -17.12 5.68 -7.19
CA GLY A 29 -18.08 5.08 -6.28
C GLY A 29 -17.69 3.70 -5.75
N HIS A 30 -16.49 3.20 -6.08
CA HIS A 30 -15.98 1.92 -5.61
C HIS A 30 -15.21 2.03 -4.29
N LYS A 31 -15.11 0.93 -3.54
CA LYS A 31 -14.40 0.90 -2.24
C LYS A 31 -12.97 0.40 -2.43
N PHE A 32 -12.00 1.28 -2.21
CA PHE A 32 -10.58 0.96 -2.39
C PHE A 32 -9.73 1.08 -1.12
N ASN A 33 -10.25 1.63 -0.02
CA ASN A 33 -9.45 1.90 1.18
C ASN A 33 -8.91 0.59 1.80
N GLU A 34 -7.61 0.40 1.66
CA GLU A 34 -6.87 -0.81 2.00
C GLU A 34 -6.87 -1.07 3.51
N ALA A 35 -6.70 -0.02 4.33
CA ALA A 35 -6.76 -0.15 5.78
C ALA A 35 -8.15 -0.60 6.26
N HIS A 36 -9.22 -0.10 5.63
CA HIS A 36 -10.59 -0.52 5.95
C HIS A 36 -10.87 -1.96 5.49
N LEU A 37 -10.29 -2.38 4.36
CA LEU A 37 -10.41 -3.75 3.87
C LEU A 37 -9.67 -4.73 4.79
N LEU A 38 -8.49 -4.35 5.29
CA LEU A 38 -7.78 -5.13 6.32
C LEU A 38 -8.63 -5.27 7.58
N ASN A 39 -9.22 -4.18 8.08
CA ASN A 39 -10.13 -4.24 9.23
C ASN A 39 -11.32 -5.20 8.99
N ALA A 40 -11.91 -5.16 7.79
CA ALA A 40 -13.00 -6.06 7.42
C ALA A 40 -12.56 -7.53 7.38
N LEU A 41 -11.37 -7.82 6.86
CA LEU A 41 -10.81 -9.18 6.90
C LEU A 41 -10.58 -9.65 8.33
N PHE A 42 -10.02 -8.83 9.21
CA PHE A 42 -9.88 -9.20 10.62
C PHE A 42 -11.22 -9.49 11.30
N ASN A 43 -12.23 -8.66 11.03
CA ASN A 43 -13.56 -8.83 11.61
C ASN A 43 -14.23 -10.13 11.13
N ASN A 44 -13.97 -10.52 9.89
CA ASN A 44 -14.57 -11.69 9.28
C ASN A 44 -13.82 -12.98 9.61
N ALA A 45 -12.53 -12.91 9.96
CA ALA A 45 -11.71 -14.06 10.36
C ALA A 45 -11.96 -14.49 11.81
N VAL A 46 -12.14 -13.53 12.71
CA VAL A 46 -12.44 -13.82 14.11
C VAL A 46 -13.96 -13.74 14.24
N ASN A 47 -14.63 -14.87 14.47
CA ASN A 47 -16.02 -14.94 14.97
C ASN A 47 -16.12 -14.36 16.40
N SER A 48 -15.53 -13.18 16.61
CA SER A 48 -15.45 -12.46 17.86
C SER A 48 -16.61 -11.50 17.90
N ASN A 49 -17.31 -11.47 19.04
CA ASN A 49 -18.31 -10.46 19.38
C ASN A 49 -17.75 -9.01 19.46
N SER A 50 -16.50 -8.78 19.05
CA SER A 50 -15.91 -7.45 18.95
C SER A 50 -16.15 -6.87 17.56
N ASP A 51 -17.12 -5.96 17.42
CA ASP A 51 -17.33 -5.20 16.18
C ASP A 51 -16.10 -4.34 15.86
N ILE A 52 -15.21 -4.84 15.00
CA ILE A 52 -14.07 -4.07 14.50
C ILE A 52 -14.61 -3.00 13.56
N SER A 53 -14.53 -1.73 13.98
CA SER A 53 -15.01 -0.63 13.15
C SER A 53 -14.16 -0.47 11.87
N LYS A 54 -14.73 0.13 10.82
CA LYS A 54 -13.99 0.41 9.58
C LYS A 54 -12.76 1.30 9.82
N ASN A 55 -12.82 2.18 10.81
CA ASN A 55 -11.78 3.14 11.15
C ASN A 55 -10.86 2.63 12.29
N ASP A 56 -10.85 1.32 12.54
CA ASP A 56 -10.01 0.74 13.56
C ASP A 56 -8.51 0.92 13.23
N ILE A 57 -7.73 1.20 14.26
CA ILE A 57 -6.29 1.48 14.17
C ILE A 57 -5.51 0.27 13.64
N ARG A 58 -5.99 -0.96 13.86
CA ARG A 58 -5.29 -2.20 13.48
C ARG A 58 -5.00 -2.28 11.98
N GLY A 59 -5.99 -2.00 11.14
CA GLY A 59 -5.83 -1.98 9.69
C GLY A 59 -4.81 -0.94 9.24
N TRP A 60 -4.82 0.24 9.86
CA TRP A 60 -3.82 1.28 9.60
C TRP A 60 -2.42 0.87 10.05
N SER A 61 -2.28 0.27 11.24
CA SER A 61 -0.99 -0.22 11.74
C SER A 61 -0.38 -1.26 10.81
N ILE A 62 -1.18 -2.21 10.32
CA ILE A 62 -0.72 -3.23 9.38
C ILE A 62 -0.38 -2.60 8.02
N HIS A 63 -1.20 -1.66 7.54
CA HIS A 63 -0.93 -0.99 6.27
C HIS A 63 0.38 -0.19 6.31
N LEU A 64 0.62 0.56 7.39
CA LEU A 64 1.87 1.29 7.61
C LEU A 64 3.07 0.32 7.75
N LEU A 65 2.89 -0.81 8.43
CA LEU A 65 3.94 -1.83 8.55
C LEU A 65 4.31 -2.44 7.19
N ILE A 66 3.32 -2.79 6.37
CA ILE A 66 3.55 -3.27 5.01
C ILE A 66 4.26 -2.17 4.20
N GLY A 67 3.80 -0.92 4.30
CA GLY A 67 4.46 0.23 3.68
C GLY A 67 5.93 0.34 4.06
N LEU A 68 6.27 0.16 5.35
CA LEU A 68 7.65 0.18 5.82
C LEU A 68 8.49 -0.94 5.18
N ILE A 69 7.97 -2.16 5.12
CA ILE A 69 8.64 -3.31 4.47
C ILE A 69 8.91 -3.00 2.98
N MET A 70 7.94 -2.40 2.29
CA MET A 70 8.09 -2.02 0.89
C MET A 70 9.13 -0.92 0.69
N VAL A 71 9.15 0.11 1.55
CA VAL A 71 10.19 1.15 1.50
C VAL A 71 11.58 0.56 1.76
N LEU A 72 11.72 -0.40 2.67
CA LEU A 72 13.00 -1.08 2.88
C LEU A 72 13.48 -1.80 1.60
N GLY A 73 12.57 -2.45 0.88
CA GLY A 73 12.86 -3.01 -0.45
C GLY A 73 13.33 -1.94 -1.43
N LEU A 74 12.56 -0.85 -1.59
CA LEU A 74 12.92 0.26 -2.47
C LEU A 74 14.25 0.94 -2.08
N TRP A 75 14.53 1.03 -0.77
CA TRP A 75 15.78 1.57 -0.25
C TRP A 75 16.98 0.73 -0.68
N VAL A 76 16.88 -0.60 -0.74
CA VAL A 76 17.95 -1.46 -1.28
C VAL A 76 18.23 -1.12 -2.74
N PHE A 77 17.18 -1.02 -3.58
CA PHE A 77 17.34 -0.64 -4.99
C PHE A 77 17.97 0.74 -5.15
N TYR A 78 17.56 1.70 -4.32
CA TYR A 78 18.07 3.06 -4.36
C TYR A 78 19.51 3.16 -3.85
N HIS A 79 19.81 2.57 -2.69
CA HIS A 79 21.12 2.68 -2.03
C HIS A 79 22.25 2.07 -2.87
N PHE A 80 22.01 0.88 -3.42
CA PHE A 80 22.98 0.16 -4.26
C PHE A 80 22.92 0.54 -5.74
N ASP A 81 22.07 1.51 -6.11
CA ASP A 81 21.92 2.01 -7.49
C ASP A 81 21.65 0.89 -8.52
N ILE A 82 20.87 -0.13 -8.14
CA ILE A 82 20.63 -1.34 -8.95
C ILE A 82 19.97 -1.00 -10.29
N CYS A 83 19.10 0.03 -10.30
CA CYS A 83 18.31 0.42 -11.46
C CYS A 83 18.32 1.94 -11.71
N GLY A 84 19.24 2.69 -11.11
CA GLY A 84 19.29 4.15 -11.20
C GLY A 84 18.47 4.89 -10.13
N LYS A 85 18.98 6.03 -9.66
CA LYS A 85 18.33 6.93 -8.68
C LYS A 85 17.43 8.00 -9.30
N ASN A 86 16.58 7.63 -10.26
CA ASN A 86 15.68 8.56 -10.94
C ASN A 86 14.20 8.18 -10.74
N LEU A 87 13.29 9.13 -11.02
CA LEU A 87 11.85 8.92 -10.80
C LEU A 87 11.25 7.87 -11.76
N LEU A 88 11.83 7.67 -12.94
CA LEU A 88 11.40 6.61 -13.86
C LEU A 88 11.64 5.23 -13.25
N THR A 89 12.76 5.03 -12.56
CA THR A 89 13.01 3.83 -11.75
C THR A 89 11.94 3.67 -10.67
N GLY A 90 11.56 4.76 -10.00
CA GLY A 90 10.44 4.77 -9.06
C GLY A 90 9.11 4.31 -9.68
N VAL A 91 8.78 4.76 -10.89
CA VAL A 91 7.59 4.31 -11.64
C VAL A 91 7.65 2.81 -11.92
N ILE A 92 8.77 2.32 -12.46
CA ILE A 92 8.94 0.92 -12.85
C ILE A 92 8.85 0.01 -11.62
N LEU A 93 9.58 0.33 -10.55
CA LEU A 93 9.55 -0.44 -9.31
C LEU A 93 8.18 -0.36 -8.64
N GLY A 94 7.48 0.78 -8.73
CA GLY A 94 6.12 0.95 -8.24
C GLY A 94 5.11 0.06 -8.97
N PHE A 95 5.26 -0.10 -10.29
CA PHE A 95 4.44 -1.02 -11.07
C PHE A 95 4.62 -2.47 -10.63
N PHE A 96 5.87 -2.94 -10.48
CA PHE A 96 6.14 -4.29 -9.99
C PHE A 96 5.71 -4.50 -8.53
N ALA A 97 5.91 -3.50 -7.67
CA ALA A 97 5.39 -3.48 -6.31
C ALA A 97 3.86 -3.60 -6.29
N GLY A 98 3.19 -2.92 -7.21
CA GLY A 98 1.75 -3.04 -7.43
C GLY A 98 1.30 -4.44 -7.81
N ILE A 99 2.02 -5.12 -8.71
CA ILE A 99 1.77 -6.53 -9.06
C ILE A 99 1.93 -7.42 -7.83
N ILE A 100 3.00 -7.25 -7.05
CA ILE A 100 3.21 -7.99 -5.80
C ILE A 100 2.06 -7.73 -4.82
N GLY A 101 1.60 -6.48 -4.72
CA GLY A 101 0.42 -6.11 -3.94
C GLY A 101 -0.84 -6.83 -4.40
N VAL A 102 -1.11 -6.86 -5.71
CA VAL A 102 -2.25 -7.60 -6.28
C VAL A 102 -2.18 -9.08 -5.94
N ILE A 103 -1.01 -9.71 -6.06
CA ILE A 103 -0.80 -11.11 -5.68
C ILE A 103 -1.09 -11.31 -4.19
N GLY A 104 -0.53 -10.45 -3.33
CA GLY A 104 -0.73 -10.51 -1.87
C GLY A 104 -2.20 -10.41 -1.49
N TRP A 105 -2.93 -9.44 -2.05
CA TRP A 105 -4.37 -9.29 -1.85
C TRP A 105 -5.18 -10.46 -2.42
N SER A 106 -4.78 -10.99 -3.58
CA SER A 106 -5.44 -12.15 -4.19
C SER A 106 -5.32 -13.38 -3.31
N VAL A 107 -4.13 -13.65 -2.76
CA VAL A 107 -3.91 -14.74 -1.81
C VAL A 107 -4.74 -14.51 -0.54
N LEU A 108 -4.74 -13.29 -0.02
CA LEU A 108 -5.49 -12.95 1.20
C LEU A 108 -7.00 -13.15 1.03
N PHE A 109 -7.57 -12.72 -0.10
CA PHE A 109 -9.00 -12.94 -0.39
C PHE A 109 -9.33 -14.40 -0.70
N TYR A 110 -8.40 -15.15 -1.30
CA TYR A 110 -8.61 -16.56 -1.61
C TYR A 110 -8.58 -17.44 -0.36
N LEU A 111 -7.70 -17.16 0.59
CA LEU A 111 -7.55 -17.93 1.83
C LEU A 111 -8.59 -17.57 2.90
N HIS A 112 -9.31 -16.46 2.74
CA HIS A 112 -10.28 -16.01 3.71
C HIS A 112 -11.67 -16.58 3.40
N ASP A 113 -12.33 -17.21 4.38
CA ASP A 113 -13.65 -17.86 4.17
C ASP A 113 -14.75 -16.88 3.77
N THR A 114 -14.71 -15.67 4.33
CA THR A 114 -15.71 -14.61 4.13
C THR A 114 -15.07 -13.26 3.73
N PRO A 115 -14.47 -13.14 2.54
CA PRO A 115 -13.78 -11.92 2.14
C PRO A 115 -14.79 -10.77 1.90
N PRO A 116 -14.37 -9.50 2.08
CA PRO A 116 -15.23 -8.35 1.81
C PRO A 116 -15.74 -8.33 0.36
N LYS A 117 -17.04 -8.05 0.18
CA LYS A 117 -17.65 -7.94 -1.16
C LYS A 117 -17.26 -6.60 -1.81
N ILE A 118 -16.26 -6.63 -2.68
CA ILE A 118 -15.81 -5.49 -3.49
C ILE A 118 -15.69 -5.88 -4.98
N ASN A 119 -15.57 -4.88 -5.85
CA ASN A 119 -15.23 -5.14 -7.24
C ASN A 119 -13.71 -5.35 -7.37
N LEU A 120 -13.29 -6.61 -7.46
CA LEU A 120 -11.88 -7.00 -7.48
C LEU A 120 -11.13 -6.45 -8.71
N THR A 121 -11.78 -6.34 -9.87
CA THR A 121 -11.14 -5.82 -11.08
C THR A 121 -10.71 -4.37 -10.89
N TYR A 122 -11.62 -3.49 -10.46
CA TYR A 122 -11.26 -2.09 -10.20
C TYR A 122 -10.28 -1.96 -9.04
N PHE A 123 -10.43 -2.79 -8.00
CA PHE A 123 -9.51 -2.79 -6.86
C PHE A 123 -8.08 -3.17 -7.27
N TYR A 124 -7.88 -4.19 -8.10
CA TYR A 124 -6.55 -4.59 -8.55
C TYR A 124 -5.92 -3.60 -9.52
N ILE A 125 -6.71 -3.03 -10.44
CA ILE A 125 -6.22 -2.00 -11.36
C ILE A 125 -5.75 -0.79 -10.58
N GLN A 126 -6.58 -0.25 -9.67
CA GLN A 126 -6.21 0.93 -8.89
C GLN A 126 -5.00 0.65 -7.99
N LEU A 127 -4.90 -0.56 -7.42
CA LEU A 127 -3.81 -0.95 -6.52
C LEU A 127 -2.44 -0.83 -7.19
N ILE A 128 -2.34 -1.17 -8.48
CA ILE A 128 -1.11 -0.99 -9.25
C ILE A 128 -0.73 0.49 -9.32
N PHE A 129 -1.67 1.36 -9.68
CA PHE A 129 -1.42 2.81 -9.75
C PHE A 129 -1.12 3.43 -8.38
N ALA A 130 -1.78 2.94 -7.33
CA ALA A 130 -1.54 3.35 -5.96
C ALA A 130 -0.07 3.08 -5.58
N HIS A 131 0.47 1.90 -5.91
CA HIS A 131 1.87 1.56 -5.68
C HIS A 131 2.86 2.35 -6.55
N VAL A 132 2.46 2.79 -7.74
CA VAL A 132 3.24 3.75 -8.53
C VAL A 132 3.34 5.08 -7.80
N VAL A 133 2.23 5.63 -7.29
CA VAL A 133 2.22 6.87 -6.48
C VAL A 133 3.10 6.72 -5.23
N PHE A 134 2.97 5.58 -4.54
CA PHE A 134 3.80 5.24 -3.38
C PHE A 134 5.30 5.30 -3.72
N SER A 135 5.72 4.56 -4.75
CA SER A 135 7.14 4.43 -5.11
C SER A 135 7.75 5.74 -5.62
N ILE A 136 7.01 6.51 -6.44
CA ILE A 136 7.44 7.85 -6.88
C ILE A 136 7.65 8.76 -5.68
N THR A 137 6.72 8.74 -4.71
CA THR A 137 6.83 9.55 -3.48
C THR A 137 8.08 9.18 -2.70
N VAL A 138 8.35 7.89 -2.51
CA VAL A 138 9.53 7.38 -1.81
C VAL A 138 10.81 7.81 -2.51
N PHE A 139 10.89 7.64 -3.84
CA PHE A 139 12.05 8.04 -4.63
C PHE A 139 12.29 9.56 -4.63
N ALA A 140 11.21 10.35 -4.64
CA ALA A 140 11.31 11.80 -4.53
C ALA A 140 11.89 12.22 -3.17
N LEU A 141 11.43 11.62 -2.08
CA LEU A 141 11.95 11.88 -0.74
C LEU A 141 13.40 11.42 -0.60
N PHE A 142 13.75 10.24 -1.13
CA PHE A 142 15.14 9.79 -1.13
C PHE A 142 16.04 10.76 -1.90
N ARG A 143 15.64 11.19 -3.10
CA ARG A 143 16.40 12.17 -3.88
C ARG A 143 16.54 13.54 -3.20
N PHE A 144 15.57 13.93 -2.37
CA PHE A 144 15.62 15.22 -1.69
C PHE A 144 16.53 15.20 -0.44
N PHE A 145 16.61 14.07 0.26
CA PHE A 145 17.29 13.97 1.56
C PHE A 145 18.60 13.15 1.56
N TYR A 146 18.90 12.42 0.49
CA TYR A 146 20.17 11.70 0.28
C TYR A 146 21.01 12.39 -0.79
#